data_AF-M2Y6E1-F1
#
_entry.id   AF-M2Y6E1-F1
#
_cell.length_a   1.000
_cell.length_b   1.000
_cell.length_c   1.000
_cell.angle_alpha   90.00
_cell.angle_beta   90.00
_cell.angle_gamma   90.00
#
_symmetry.space_group_name_H-M   'P 1'
#
loop_
_entity.id
_entity.type
_entity.pdbx_description
1 polymer ?
#
loop_
_entity_poly.entity_id
_entity_poly.type
_entity_poly.pdbx_seq_one_letter_code
_entity_poly.pdbx_strand_id
1 'polypeptide(L)'
;MTRIKIAYVLSAALVLFVLYFGSGYVFFPETQTGGFGLPVMPSEGDPILAVKGVRDIGTALVVLALLLFRNVRALGWAMLALAFIPFGDMLIVLTHNGSVGAALGIHGATCAVMVVISALFLIRPAQNGQ
;
A
#
# COMPACT_ATOMS: atom_id res chain seq x y z
N MET A 1 16.29 5.17 18.35
CA MET A 1 16.53 3.87 17.67
C MET A 1 15.25 3.04 17.48
N THR A 2 14.34 2.99 18.45
CA THR A 2 13.11 2.17 18.42
C THR A 2 12.15 2.51 17.26
N ARG A 3 11.89 3.80 17.01
CA ARG A 3 11.01 4.28 15.93
C ARG A 3 11.39 3.78 14.53
N ILE A 4 12.66 3.87 14.18
CA ILE A 4 13.15 3.43 12.86
C ILE A 4 13.02 1.91 12.72
N LYS A 5 13.30 1.14 13.78
CA LYS A 5 13.08 -0.32 13.78
C LYS A 5 11.60 -0.66 13.55
N ILE A 6 10.68 0.01 14.23
CA ILE A 6 9.23 -0.14 14.02
C ILE A 6 8.88 0.15 12.55
N ALA A 7 9.38 1.26 11.99
CA ALA A 7 9.14 1.62 10.61
C ALA A 7 9.63 0.56 9.62
N TYR A 8 10.81 -0.04 9.85
CA TYR A 8 11.30 -1.16 9.04
C TYR A 8 10.40 -2.39 9.10
N VAL A 9 9.96 -2.79 10.31
CA VAL A 9 9.07 -3.95 10.50
C VAL A 9 7.73 -3.72 9.81
N LEU A 10 7.12 -2.54 10.03
CA LEU A 10 5.87 -2.17 9.37
C LEU A 10 6.01 -2.12 7.85
N SER A 11 7.13 -1.60 7.34
CA SER A 11 7.39 -1.58 5.90
C SER A 11 7.53 -2.98 5.32
N ALA A 12 8.22 -3.89 6.00
CA ALA A 12 8.37 -5.27 5.56
C ALA A 12 7.01 -5.99 5.54
N ALA A 13 6.20 -5.81 6.60
CA ALA A 13 4.85 -6.35 6.67
C ALA A 13 3.96 -5.79 5.53
N LEU A 14 4.05 -4.48 5.26
CA LEU A 14 3.33 -3.84 4.16
C LEU A 14 3.76 -4.41 2.80
N VAL A 15 5.06 -4.61 2.56
CA VAL A 15 5.56 -5.22 1.32
C VAL A 15 4.95 -6.60 1.11
N LEU A 16 4.96 -7.44 2.14
CA LEU A 16 4.37 -8.79 2.06
C LEU A 16 2.86 -8.73 1.81
N PHE A 17 2.16 -7.81 2.46
CA PHE A 17 0.74 -7.57 2.27
C PHE A 17 0.41 -7.17 0.82
N VAL A 18 1.13 -6.20 0.26
CA VAL A 18 0.89 -5.73 -1.12
C VAL A 18 1.29 -6.81 -2.13
N LEU A 19 2.37 -7.56 -1.90
CA LEU A 19 2.75 -8.70 -2.75
C LEU A 19 1.68 -9.79 -2.74
N TYR A 20 1.06 -10.07 -1.60
CA TYR A 20 -0.04 -11.03 -1.49
C TYR A 20 -1.22 -10.61 -2.38
N PHE A 21 -1.70 -9.37 -2.26
CA PHE A 21 -2.80 -8.89 -3.10
C PHE A 21 -2.42 -8.85 -4.59
N GLY A 22 -1.26 -8.28 -4.92
CA GLY A 22 -0.80 -8.17 -6.30
C GLY A 22 -0.65 -9.54 -6.97
N SER A 23 -0.06 -10.51 -6.28
CA SER A 23 0.06 -11.89 -6.78
C SER A 23 -1.30 -12.56 -6.91
N GLY A 24 -2.22 -12.31 -5.98
CA GLY A 24 -3.61 -12.79 -6.07
C GLY A 24 -4.29 -12.29 -7.34
N TYR A 25 -4.22 -11.00 -7.66
CA TYR A 25 -4.82 -10.45 -8.88
C TYR A 25 -4.21 -11.00 -10.18
N VAL A 26 -2.96 -11.47 -10.15
CA VAL A 26 -2.28 -12.06 -11.32
C VAL A 26 -2.59 -13.55 -11.48
N PHE A 27 -2.47 -14.32 -10.39
CA PHE A 27 -2.48 -15.78 -10.44
C PHE A 27 -3.78 -16.43 -9.97
N PHE A 28 -4.57 -15.71 -9.17
CA PHE A 28 -5.82 -16.19 -8.56
C PHE A 28 -6.91 -15.10 -8.64
N PRO A 29 -7.18 -14.51 -9.82
CA PRO A 29 -8.08 -13.37 -9.96
C PRO A 29 -9.50 -13.64 -9.43
N GLU A 30 -9.97 -14.89 -9.53
CA GLU A 30 -11.27 -15.34 -9.04
C GLU A 30 -11.46 -15.13 -7.54
N THR A 31 -10.40 -15.28 -6.73
CA THR A 31 -10.47 -15.09 -5.28
C THR A 31 -10.38 -13.61 -4.90
N GLN A 32 -9.92 -12.74 -5.79
CA GLN A 32 -9.65 -11.33 -5.50
C GLN A 32 -10.75 -10.36 -5.94
N THR A 33 -11.70 -10.81 -6.76
CA THR A 33 -12.80 -9.97 -7.26
C THR A 33 -13.55 -9.25 -6.12
N GLY A 34 -13.89 -9.90 -5.02
CA GLY A 34 -14.56 -9.25 -3.88
C GLY A 34 -13.69 -8.28 -3.06
N GLY A 35 -12.37 -8.33 -3.22
CA GLY A 35 -11.42 -7.65 -2.32
C GLY A 35 -11.24 -6.16 -2.58
N PHE A 36 -11.56 -5.65 -3.76
CA PHE A 36 -11.34 -4.23 -4.09
C PHE A 36 -12.44 -3.30 -3.56
N GLY A 37 -13.68 -3.77 -3.50
CA GLY A 37 -14.82 -3.02 -2.96
C GLY A 37 -15.68 -2.26 -3.98
N LEU A 38 -15.44 -2.38 -5.28
CA LEU A 38 -16.34 -1.82 -6.30
C LEU A 38 -17.64 -2.66 -6.39
N PRO A 39 -18.78 -2.03 -6.77
CA PRO A 39 -20.06 -2.73 -6.84
C PRO A 39 -20.14 -3.72 -8.01
N VAL A 40 -19.41 -3.44 -9.09
CA VAL A 40 -19.24 -4.34 -10.24
C VAL A 40 -17.75 -4.48 -10.48
N MET A 41 -17.29 -5.72 -10.46
CA MET A 41 -15.90 -6.07 -10.71
C MET A 41 -15.74 -6.59 -12.14
N PRO A 42 -14.55 -6.43 -12.74
CA PRO A 42 -14.23 -7.08 -14.00
C PRO A 42 -14.48 -8.59 -13.93
N SER A 43 -14.83 -9.19 -15.06
CA SER A 43 -15.01 -10.64 -15.15
C SER A 43 -13.73 -11.38 -14.76
N GLU A 44 -13.89 -12.61 -14.30
CA GLU A 44 -12.74 -13.50 -14.08
C GLU A 44 -11.89 -13.59 -15.36
N GLY A 45 -10.58 -13.44 -15.21
CA GLY A 45 -9.65 -13.44 -16.35
C GLY A 45 -9.59 -12.15 -17.17
N ASP A 46 -10.33 -11.09 -16.80
CA ASP A 46 -10.16 -9.78 -17.46
C ASP A 46 -8.71 -9.28 -17.25
N PRO A 47 -7.96 -8.97 -18.33
CA PRO A 47 -6.57 -8.52 -18.24
C PRO A 47 -6.36 -7.31 -17.34
N ILE A 48 -7.39 -6.50 -17.09
CA ILE A 48 -7.29 -5.35 -16.18
C ILE A 48 -6.95 -5.77 -14.74
N LEU A 49 -7.38 -6.96 -14.31
CA LEU A 49 -7.04 -7.53 -13.01
C LEU A 49 -5.53 -7.79 -12.93
N ALA A 50 -4.96 -8.40 -13.98
CA ALA A 50 -3.52 -8.61 -14.06
C ALA A 50 -2.74 -7.29 -14.11
N VAL A 51 -3.24 -6.27 -14.83
CA VAL A 51 -2.65 -4.91 -14.85
C VAL A 51 -2.61 -4.30 -13.45
N LYS A 52 -3.68 -4.44 -12.67
CA LYS A 52 -3.66 -4.03 -11.26
C LYS A 52 -2.62 -4.83 -10.48
N GLY A 53 -2.64 -6.15 -10.60
CA GLY A 53 -1.75 -7.03 -9.83
C GLY A 53 -0.27 -6.74 -10.05
N VAL A 54 0.16 -6.53 -11.31
CA VAL A 54 1.55 -6.18 -11.61
C VAL A 54 1.96 -4.80 -11.11
N ARG A 55 1.02 -3.84 -11.04
CA ARG A 55 1.28 -2.53 -10.43
C ARG A 55 1.49 -2.67 -8.93
N ASP A 56 0.63 -3.41 -8.25
CA ASP A 56 0.78 -3.68 -6.82
C ASP A 56 2.15 -4.36 -6.54
N ILE A 57 2.50 -5.40 -7.30
CA ILE A 57 3.81 -6.07 -7.20
C ILE A 57 4.96 -5.08 -7.42
N GLY A 58 4.91 -4.29 -8.51
CA GLY A 58 5.95 -3.32 -8.82
C GLY A 58 6.18 -2.30 -7.71
N THR A 59 5.09 -1.78 -7.11
CA THR A 59 5.19 -0.84 -5.99
C THR A 59 5.80 -1.46 -4.75
N ALA A 60 5.46 -2.72 -4.45
CA ALA A 60 6.06 -3.47 -3.34
C ALA A 60 7.55 -3.74 -3.56
N LEU A 61 7.96 -4.06 -4.80
CA LEU A 61 9.37 -4.25 -5.15
C LEU A 61 10.20 -2.97 -5.02
N VAL A 62 9.65 -1.81 -5.37
CA VAL A 62 10.30 -0.50 -5.15
C VAL A 62 10.58 -0.30 -3.65
N VAL A 63 9.58 -0.54 -2.80
CA VAL A 63 9.73 -0.42 -1.35
C VAL A 63 10.73 -1.44 -0.81
N LEU A 64 10.65 -2.70 -1.25
CA LEU A 64 11.56 -3.77 -0.85
C LEU A 64 13.01 -3.43 -1.18
N ALA A 65 13.29 -2.92 -2.38
CA ALA A 65 14.62 -2.50 -2.77
C ALA A 65 15.15 -1.41 -1.81
N LEU A 66 14.35 -0.38 -1.53
CA LEU A 66 14.72 0.70 -0.61
C LEU A 66 14.95 0.21 0.84
N LEU A 67 14.21 -0.81 1.29
CA LEU A 67 14.45 -1.49 2.56
C LEU A 67 15.80 -2.20 2.59
N LEU A 68 16.10 -2.99 1.56
CA LEU A 68 17.34 -3.77 1.45
C LEU A 68 18.58 -2.87 1.40
N PHE A 69 18.51 -1.76 0.66
CA PHE A 69 19.59 -0.77 0.58
C PHE A 69 19.60 0.22 1.75
N ARG A 70 18.65 0.11 2.68
CA ARG A 70 18.55 0.90 3.92
C ARG A 70 18.54 2.42 3.69
N ASN A 71 18.02 2.89 2.56
CA ASN A 71 17.94 4.33 2.28
C ASN A 71 16.71 4.94 2.95
N VAL A 72 16.84 5.31 4.22
CA VAL A 72 15.73 5.78 5.08
C VAL A 72 14.98 6.98 4.48
N ARG A 73 15.69 7.98 3.94
CA ARG A 73 15.05 9.19 3.38
C ARG A 73 14.29 8.87 2.10
N ALA A 74 14.90 8.10 1.19
CA ALA A 74 14.22 7.68 -0.03
C ALA A 74 13.02 6.78 0.28
N LEU A 75 13.14 5.86 1.24
CA LEU A 75 12.06 5.00 1.69
C LEU A 75 10.88 5.80 2.26
N GLY A 76 11.16 6.80 3.10
CA GLY A 76 10.12 7.68 3.63
C GLY A 76 9.36 8.44 2.54
N TRP A 77 10.07 9.01 1.57
CA TRP A 77 9.43 9.73 0.46
C TRP A 77 8.70 8.80 -0.51
N ALA A 78 9.28 7.63 -0.81
CA ALA A 78 8.64 6.61 -1.64
C ALA A 78 7.33 6.12 -0.99
N MET A 79 7.31 5.88 0.32
CA MET A 79 6.09 5.52 1.05
C MET A 79 5.01 6.60 0.92
N LEU A 80 5.38 7.88 1.07
CA LEU A 80 4.42 8.98 0.94
C LEU A 80 3.86 9.10 -0.48
N ALA A 81 4.73 9.02 -1.49
CA ALA A 81 4.31 9.08 -2.89
C ALA A 81 3.42 7.89 -3.26
N LEU A 82 3.81 6.68 -2.85
CA LEU A 82 3.05 5.46 -3.13
C LEU A 82 1.74 5.38 -2.34
N ALA A 83 1.61 6.07 -1.19
CA ALA A 83 0.35 6.17 -0.45
C ALA A 83 -0.77 6.84 -1.25
N PHE A 84 -0.41 7.57 -2.31
CA PHE A 84 -1.39 8.11 -3.25
C PHE A 84 -2.19 7.02 -3.97
N ILE A 85 -1.63 5.82 -4.17
CA ILE A 85 -2.30 4.70 -4.83
C ILE A 85 -3.51 4.22 -4.01
N PRO A 86 -3.35 3.75 -2.75
CA PRO A 86 -4.50 3.36 -1.94
C PRO A 86 -5.42 4.55 -1.60
N PHE A 87 -4.90 5.79 -1.57
CA PHE A 87 -5.77 6.97 -1.48
C PHE A 87 -6.68 7.10 -2.71
N GLY A 88 -6.12 6.96 -3.92
CA GLY A 88 -6.86 6.95 -5.17
C GLY A 88 -7.88 5.80 -5.22
N ASP A 89 -7.48 4.58 -4.85
CA ASP A 89 -8.36 3.41 -4.80
C ASP A 89 -9.54 3.63 -3.84
N MET A 90 -9.28 4.20 -2.65
CA MET A 90 -10.33 4.58 -1.70
C MET A 90 -11.33 5.55 -2.34
N LEU A 91 -10.85 6.61 -2.99
CA LEU A 91 -11.71 7.59 -3.63
C LEU A 91 -12.50 6.98 -4.80
N ILE A 92 -11.88 6.12 -5.60
CA ILE A 92 -12.55 5.41 -6.70
C ILE A 92 -13.72 4.59 -6.15
N VAL A 93 -13.48 3.79 -5.10
CA VAL A 93 -14.54 2.99 -4.46
C VAL A 93 -15.67 3.87 -3.93
N LEU A 94 -15.35 4.94 -3.20
CA LEU A 94 -16.38 5.83 -2.62
C LEU A 94 -17.17 6.59 -3.68
N THR A 95 -16.53 7.04 -4.76
CA THR A 95 -17.17 7.84 -5.82
C THR A 95 -17.97 7.00 -6.82
N HIS A 96 -17.74 5.69 -6.85
CA HIS A 96 -18.43 4.76 -7.75
C HIS A 96 -19.41 3.84 -7.00
N ASN A 97 -19.97 4.30 -5.87
CA ASN A 97 -20.97 3.58 -5.06
C ASN A 97 -20.51 2.19 -4.57
N GLY A 98 -19.22 2.05 -4.30
CA GLY A 98 -18.64 0.84 -3.73
C GLY A 98 -18.82 0.74 -2.22
N SER A 99 -18.29 -0.33 -1.65
CA SER A 99 -18.33 -0.60 -0.21
C SER A 99 -17.51 0.42 0.58
N VAL A 100 -18.18 1.21 1.42
CA VAL A 100 -17.51 2.12 2.38
C VAL A 100 -16.58 1.35 3.31
N GLY A 101 -16.97 0.14 3.71
CA GLY A 101 -16.15 -0.73 4.55
C GLY A 101 -14.84 -1.13 3.88
N ALA A 102 -14.87 -1.50 2.60
CA ALA A 102 -13.66 -1.80 1.83
C ALA A 102 -12.83 -0.54 1.57
N ALA A 103 -13.47 0.58 1.20
CA ALA A 103 -12.82 1.86 0.97
C ALA A 103 -12.00 2.30 2.18
N LEU A 104 -12.58 2.32 3.38
CA LEU A 104 -11.89 2.80 4.57
C LEU A 104 -11.03 1.70 5.22
N GLY A 105 -11.51 0.46 5.25
CA GLY A 105 -10.86 -0.64 5.96
C GLY A 105 -9.68 -1.27 5.22
N ILE A 106 -9.68 -1.26 3.89
CA ILE A 106 -8.58 -1.80 3.08
C ILE A 106 -7.75 -0.63 2.56
N HIS A 107 -8.34 0.24 1.74
CA HIS A 107 -7.59 1.28 1.03
C HIS A 107 -7.18 2.42 1.95
N GLY A 108 -8.13 3.01 2.67
CA GLY A 108 -7.89 4.09 3.63
C GLY A 108 -6.90 3.70 4.74
N ALA A 109 -7.08 2.51 5.33
CA ALA A 109 -6.17 1.97 6.33
C ALA A 109 -4.75 1.76 5.78
N THR A 110 -4.61 1.19 4.56
CA THR A 110 -3.31 1.03 3.91
C THR A 110 -2.64 2.38 3.67
N CYS A 111 -3.39 3.36 3.15
CA CYS A 111 -2.91 4.74 2.96
C CYS A 111 -2.41 5.34 4.29
N ALA A 112 -3.22 5.25 5.36
CA ALA A 112 -2.86 5.78 6.67
C ALA A 112 -1.58 5.11 7.21
N VAL A 113 -1.46 3.79 7.11
CA VAL A 113 -0.25 3.06 7.51
C VAL A 113 0.97 3.52 6.72
N MET A 114 0.86 3.71 5.41
CA MET A 114 1.96 4.21 4.58
C MET A 114 2.39 5.63 4.97
N VAL A 115 1.44 6.53 5.23
CA VAL A 115 1.73 7.88 5.72
C VAL A 115 2.38 7.84 7.09
N VAL A 116 1.92 6.99 8.00
CA VAL A 116 2.55 6.79 9.31
C VAL A 116 3.97 6.28 9.14
N ILE A 117 4.23 5.25 8.32
CA ILE A 117 5.57 4.75 8.06
C ILE A 117 6.48 5.86 7.49
N SER A 118 5.97 6.63 6.52
CA SER A 118 6.69 7.78 5.96
C SER A 118 7.07 8.78 7.05
N ALA A 119 6.08 9.18 7.86
CA ALA A 119 6.28 10.07 8.99
C ALA A 119 7.30 9.48 9.97
N LEU A 120 7.32 8.16 10.20
CA LEU A 120 8.28 7.46 11.05
C LEU A 120 9.72 7.43 10.49
N PHE A 121 9.90 7.64 9.19
CA PHE A 121 11.23 7.80 8.59
C PHE A 121 11.67 9.26 8.46
N LEU A 122 10.76 10.19 8.16
CA LEU A 122 11.10 11.56 7.77
C LEU A 122 11.13 12.56 8.94
N ILE A 123 10.20 12.46 9.89
CA ILE A 123 10.13 13.43 11.00
C ILE A 123 11.34 13.23 11.94
N ARG A 124 11.88 14.28 12.55
CA ARG A 124 12.82 14.12 13.67
C ARG A 124 12.06 14.43 14.96
N PRO A 125 12.27 13.67 16.05
CA PRO A 125 11.79 14.12 17.35
C PRO A 125 12.33 15.52 17.61
N ALA A 126 11.50 16.43 18.12
CA ALA A 126 11.97 17.73 18.56
C ALA A 126 13.14 17.51 19.54
N GLN A 127 14.26 18.18 19.31
CA GLN A 127 15.30 18.30 20.32
C GLN A 127 14.75 19.26 21.38
N ASN A 128 13.98 18.72 22.32
CA ASN A 128 13.55 19.48 23.48
C ASN A 128 14.81 19.71 24.35
N GLY A 129 15.43 20.88 24.18
CA GLY A 129 16.42 21.48 25.08
C GLY A 129 17.69 20.67 25.31
N GLN A 130 18.74 20.97 24.53
CA GLN A 130 20.11 21.02 25.04
C GLN A 130 20.67 22.40 24.75
#